data_AF-A0A5B9QM53-F1
#
_entry.id   AF-A0A5B9QM53-F1
#
_cell.length_a   1.000
_cell.length_b   1.000
_cell.length_c   1.000
_cell.angle_alpha   90.00
_cell.angle_beta   90.00
_cell.angle_gamma   90.00
#
_symmetry.space_group_name_H-M   'P 1'
#
loop_
_entity.id
_entity.type
_entity.pdbx_description
1 polymer ?
#
loop_
_entity_poly.entity_id
_entity_poly.type
_entity_poly.pdbx_seq_one_letter_code
_entity_poly.pdbx_strand_id
1 'polypeptide(L)'
;MRFAKPIIICVVSLALMIAVCGIAGPFIKRCLPSFSDAYASDWASIFIIDHIRTSGEWPKGWHDLRDEYDRLADADHYAWTFDEFQDRVWINWSARLDDVRNADPPMEVFRLASGRRISYNGDPNLLIREYLRTGKDPFRVDPPIKHGG
;
A
#
# COMPACT_ATOMS: atom_id res chain seq x y z
N MET A 1 27.77 -50.46 -20.72
CA MET A 1 27.26 -49.08 -20.86
C MET A 1 25.83 -48.98 -20.33
N ARG A 2 25.62 -48.69 -19.03
CA ARG A 2 24.26 -48.56 -18.44
C ARG A 2 24.06 -47.33 -17.53
N PHE A 3 25.04 -46.42 -17.47
CA PHE A 3 25.03 -45.26 -16.58
C PHE A 3 24.73 -43.90 -17.25
N ALA A 4 24.63 -43.84 -18.58
CA ALA A 4 24.44 -42.57 -19.30
C ALA A 4 23.03 -41.97 -19.16
N LYS A 5 21.99 -42.81 -19.04
CA LYS A 5 20.59 -42.38 -18.99
C LYS A 5 20.21 -41.55 -17.74
N PRO A 6 20.59 -41.93 -16.50
CA PRO A 6 20.23 -41.14 -15.32
C PRO A 6 20.94 -39.78 -15.25
N ILE A 7 22.17 -39.70 -15.77
CA ILE A 7 22.95 -38.45 -15.81
C ILE A 7 22.31 -37.45 -16.77
N ILE A 8 21.89 -37.90 -17.96
CA ILE A 8 21.23 -37.03 -18.95
C ILE A 8 19.90 -36.49 -18.41
N ILE A 9 19.12 -37.32 -17.70
CA ILE A 9 17.85 -36.89 -17.09
C ILE A 9 18.10 -35.81 -16.02
N CYS A 10 19.08 -36.00 -15.15
CA CYS A 10 19.40 -35.01 -14.12
C CYS A 10 19.84 -33.67 -14.72
N VAL A 11 20.66 -33.69 -15.78
CA VAL A 11 21.14 -32.46 -16.44
C VAL A 11 19.98 -31.73 -17.14
N VAL A 12 19.07 -32.45 -17.79
CA VAL A 12 17.89 -31.86 -18.45
C VAL A 12 16.92 -31.27 -17.42
N SER A 13 16.65 -31.97 -16.32
CA SER A 13 15.81 -31.46 -15.23
C SER A 13 16.40 -30.21 -14.57
N LEU A 14 17.72 -30.18 -14.35
CA LEU A 14 18.41 -29.02 -13.80
C LEU A 14 18.39 -27.83 -14.76
N ALA A 15 18.61 -28.06 -16.05
CA ALA A 15 18.55 -27.02 -17.07
C ALA A 15 17.14 -26.41 -17.19
N LEU A 16 16.10 -27.24 -17.11
CA LEU A 16 14.70 -26.78 -17.08
C LEU A 16 14.39 -25.96 -15.83
N MET A 17 14.86 -26.40 -14.65
CA MET A 17 14.71 -25.64 -13.40
C MET A 17 15.39 -24.27 -13.47
N ILE A 18 16.61 -24.20 -14.02
CA ILE A 18 17.35 -22.94 -14.19
C ILE A 18 16.64 -22.04 -15.22
N ALA A 19 16.13 -22.59 -16.32
CA ALA A 19 15.39 -21.82 -17.31
C ALA A 19 14.08 -21.25 -16.74
N VAL A 20 13.33 -22.03 -15.97
CA VAL A 20 12.10 -21.58 -15.28
C VAL A 20 12.43 -20.51 -14.25
N CYS A 21 13.46 -20.71 -13.41
CA CYS A 21 13.90 -19.70 -12.44
C CYS A 21 14.44 -18.43 -13.11
N GLY A 22 15.13 -18.57 -14.24
CA GLY A 22 15.69 -17.46 -15.02
C GLY A 22 14.62 -16.59 -15.69
N ILE A 23 13.46 -17.16 -16.02
CA ILE A 23 12.30 -16.42 -16.59
C ILE A 23 11.40 -15.87 -15.47
N ALA A 24 11.12 -16.67 -14.43
CA ALA A 24 10.23 -16.30 -13.34
C ALA A 24 10.87 -15.27 -12.39
N GLY A 25 12.18 -15.36 -12.12
CA GLY A 25 12.89 -14.48 -11.18
C GLY A 25 12.80 -13.00 -11.54
N PRO A 26 13.10 -12.59 -12.79
CA PRO A 26 12.93 -11.20 -13.23
C PRO A 26 11.48 -10.71 -13.19
N PHE A 27 10.52 -11.59 -13.48
CA PHE A 27 9.09 -11.26 -13.43
C PHE A 27 8.63 -11.00 -12.00
N ILE A 28 8.98 -11.88 -11.06
CA ILE A 28 8.71 -11.72 -9.63
C ILE A 28 9.34 -10.42 -9.09
N LYS A 29 10.59 -10.13 -9.45
CA LYS A 29 11.27 -8.88 -9.05
C LYS A 29 10.60 -7.61 -9.59
N ARG A 30 9.90 -7.68 -10.72
CA ARG A 30 9.14 -6.55 -11.28
C ARG A 30 7.75 -6.41 -10.65
N CYS A 31 7.11 -7.52 -10.29
CA CYS A 31 5.77 -7.52 -9.73
C CYS A 31 5.74 -7.16 -8.24
N LEU A 32 6.67 -7.70 -7.44
CA LEU A 32 6.68 -7.52 -5.98
C LEU A 32 6.69 -6.04 -5.54
N PRO A 33 7.49 -5.14 -6.15
CA PRO A 33 7.45 -3.72 -5.79
C PRO A 33 6.10 -3.07 -6.11
N SER A 34 5.36 -3.53 -7.12
CA SER A 34 4.07 -2.95 -7.49
C SER A 34 2.98 -3.28 -6.47
N PHE A 35 2.92 -4.53 -6.00
CA PHE A 35 2.03 -4.91 -4.90
C PHE A 35 2.36 -4.11 -3.64
N SER A 36 3.64 -4.06 -3.32
CA SER A 36 4.14 -3.34 -2.16
C SER A 36 3.80 -1.85 -2.16
N ASP A 37 3.97 -1.18 -3.29
CA ASP A 37 3.66 0.25 -3.41
C ASP A 37 2.16 0.51 -3.40
N ALA A 38 1.35 -0.37 -3.98
CA ALA A 38 -0.10 -0.24 -3.97
C ALA A 38 -0.64 -0.30 -2.54
N TYR A 39 -0.17 -1.26 -1.73
CA TYR A 39 -0.55 -1.30 -0.33
C TYR A 39 -0.04 -0.09 0.46
N ALA A 40 1.20 0.37 0.24
CA ALA A 40 1.71 1.57 0.91
C ALA A 40 0.83 2.79 0.58
N SER A 41 0.36 2.89 -0.67
CA SER A 41 -0.59 3.91 -1.11
C SER A 41 -1.93 3.83 -0.38
N ASP A 42 -2.51 2.63 -0.26
CA ASP A 42 -3.77 2.42 0.43
C ASP A 42 -3.67 2.77 1.93
N TRP A 43 -2.65 2.24 2.60
CA TRP A 43 -2.44 2.46 4.03
C TRP A 43 -2.16 3.92 4.38
N ALA A 44 -1.44 4.64 3.53
CA ALA A 44 -1.24 6.07 3.74
C ALA A 44 -2.57 6.83 3.80
N SER A 45 -3.51 6.53 2.89
CA SER A 45 -4.83 7.16 2.92
C SER A 45 -5.64 6.76 4.17
N ILE A 46 -5.54 5.51 4.60
CA ILE A 46 -6.18 5.02 5.83
C ILE A 46 -5.65 5.77 7.05
N PHE A 47 -4.33 5.86 7.22
CA PHE A 47 -3.72 6.53 8.37
C PHE A 47 -4.03 8.02 8.40
N ILE A 48 -3.96 8.70 7.25
CA ILE A 48 -4.30 10.14 7.18
C ILE A 48 -5.78 10.37 7.51
N ILE A 49 -6.69 9.59 6.93
CA ILE A 49 -8.13 9.72 7.20
C ILE A 49 -8.43 9.43 8.67
N ASP A 50 -7.83 8.39 9.24
CA ASP A 50 -8.04 8.05 10.63
C ASP A 50 -7.51 9.14 11.58
N HIS A 51 -6.31 9.66 11.33
CA HIS A 51 -5.76 10.78 12.11
C HIS A 51 -6.67 12.00 12.06
N ILE A 52 -7.16 12.39 10.87
CA ILE A 52 -8.09 13.52 10.73
C ILE A 52 -9.40 13.23 11.47
N ARG A 53 -9.87 11.99 11.45
CA ARG A 53 -11.10 11.57 12.13
C ARG A 53 -10.97 11.67 13.65
N THR A 54 -9.83 11.29 14.21
CA THR A 54 -9.60 11.23 15.65
C THR A 54 -9.18 12.59 16.23
N SER A 55 -8.31 13.32 15.53
CA SER A 55 -7.77 14.61 15.99
C SER A 55 -8.54 15.82 15.49
N GLY A 56 -9.20 15.71 14.32
CA GLY A 56 -9.76 16.86 13.61
C GLY A 56 -8.72 17.74 12.92
N GLU A 57 -7.44 17.37 12.93
CA GLU A 57 -6.34 18.13 12.35
C GLU A 57 -5.66 17.37 11.19
N TRP A 58 -4.93 18.11 10.35
CA TRP A 58 -4.03 17.50 9.36
C TRP A 58 -2.72 17.07 10.05
N PRO A 59 -2.17 15.88 9.76
CA PRO A 59 -0.92 15.43 10.39
C PRO A 59 0.25 16.35 10.03
N LYS A 60 1.09 16.67 11.01
CA LYS A 60 2.23 17.60 10.89
C LYS A 60 3.56 16.86 10.74
N GLY A 61 3.57 15.55 10.89
CA GLY A 61 4.72 14.69 10.62
C GLY A 61 4.46 13.23 10.95
N TRP A 62 5.51 12.40 10.80
CA TRP A 62 5.41 10.96 11.02
C TRP A 62 4.98 10.57 12.43
N HIS A 63 5.37 11.34 13.44
CA HIS A 63 4.95 11.10 14.82
C HIS A 63 3.43 11.10 15.00
N ASP A 64 2.71 11.96 14.26
CA ASP A 64 1.25 12.04 14.30
C ASP A 64 0.56 10.85 13.65
N LEU A 65 1.27 10.05 12.84
CA LEU A 65 0.76 8.85 12.18
C LEU A 65 1.27 7.55 12.81
N ARG A 66 2.11 7.66 13.85
CA ARG A 66 2.74 6.50 14.49
C ARG A 66 1.69 5.65 15.22
N ASP A 67 0.77 6.31 15.91
CA ASP A 67 -0.30 5.65 16.67
C ASP A 67 -1.27 4.94 15.73
N GLU A 68 -1.61 5.55 14.60
CA GLU A 68 -2.44 4.95 13.55
C GLU A 68 -1.73 3.74 12.93
N TYR A 69 -0.44 3.85 12.63
CA TYR A 69 0.34 2.71 12.16
C TYR A 69 0.32 1.58 13.18
N ASP A 70 0.68 1.82 14.44
CA ASP A 70 0.75 0.75 15.45
C ASP A 70 -0.62 0.11 15.74
N ARG A 71 -1.72 0.86 15.57
CA ARG A 71 -3.08 0.39 15.84
C ARG A 71 -3.74 -0.30 14.66
N LEU A 72 -3.53 0.21 13.44
CA LEU A 72 -4.22 -0.24 12.24
C LEU A 72 -3.36 -1.15 11.37
N ALA A 73 -2.04 -1.04 11.48
CA ALA A 73 -1.15 -1.96 10.83
C ALA A 73 -1.16 -3.31 11.60
N ASP A 74 -1.91 -4.29 11.09
CA ASP A 74 -1.67 -5.71 11.36
C ASP A 74 -0.32 -6.23 10.82
N ALA A 75 0.63 -6.47 11.73
CA ALA A 75 1.98 -6.94 11.42
C ALA A 75 2.04 -8.21 10.54
N ASP A 76 1.01 -9.07 10.57
CA ASP A 76 0.99 -10.31 9.78
C ASP A 76 0.62 -10.07 8.30
N HIS A 77 0.16 -8.87 7.94
CA HIS A 77 -0.35 -8.56 6.61
C HIS A 77 0.51 -7.58 5.79
N TYR A 78 1.61 -7.05 6.33
CA TYR A 78 2.49 -6.13 5.58
C TYR A 78 3.90 -6.62 5.42
N ALA A 79 4.54 -6.04 4.41
CA ALA A 79 5.93 -6.28 4.09
C ALA A 79 6.87 -5.17 4.62
N TRP A 80 6.39 -4.22 5.44
CA TRP A 80 7.19 -3.07 5.88
C TRP A 80 6.99 -2.72 7.34
N THR A 81 8.10 -2.40 8.00
CA THR A 81 8.17 -1.63 9.24
C THR A 81 7.72 -0.18 9.03
N PHE A 82 7.52 0.56 10.13
CA PHE A 82 7.14 1.97 10.06
C PHE A 82 8.18 2.80 9.31
N ASP A 83 9.47 2.59 9.57
CA ASP A 83 10.54 3.33 8.91
C ASP A 83 10.59 3.03 7.41
N GLU A 84 10.44 1.76 7.02
CA GLU A 84 10.34 1.39 5.61
C GLU A 84 9.10 1.97 4.93
N PHE A 85 8.00 2.17 5.67
CA PHE A 85 6.84 2.88 5.17
C PHE A 85 7.16 4.37 4.93
N GLN A 86 7.83 5.05 5.86
CA GLN A 86 8.26 6.44 5.70
C GLN A 86 9.12 6.65 4.44
N ASP A 87 10.01 5.71 4.13
CA ASP A 87 10.86 5.77 2.94
C ASP A 87 10.11 5.55 1.62
N ARG A 88 8.93 4.93 1.68
CA ARG A 88 8.13 4.58 0.48
C ARG A 88 7.16 5.67 0.08
N VAL A 89 6.81 6.56 0.99
CA VAL A 89 5.74 7.52 0.77
C VAL A 89 6.17 8.93 1.11
N TRP A 90 5.66 9.88 0.35
CA TRP A 90 5.78 11.30 0.62
C TRP A 90 4.40 11.86 0.95
N ILE A 91 4.33 12.65 2.02
CA ILE A 91 3.12 13.32 2.47
C ILE A 91 3.41 14.81 2.58
N ASN A 92 2.47 15.64 2.12
CA ASN A 92 2.53 17.08 2.32
C ASN A 92 2.05 17.46 3.72
N TRP A 93 2.97 17.53 4.68
CA TRP A 93 2.69 17.94 6.06
C TRP A 93 2.17 19.37 6.22
N SER A 94 2.37 20.22 5.20
CA SER A 94 1.95 21.63 5.20
C SER A 94 0.53 21.85 4.67
N ALA A 95 -0.16 20.79 4.25
CA ALA A 95 -1.51 20.91 3.71
C ALA A 95 -2.51 21.32 4.80
N ARG A 96 -3.56 22.04 4.38
CA ARG A 96 -4.66 22.45 5.27
C ARG A 96 -5.92 21.73 4.84
N LEU A 97 -6.75 21.35 5.82
CA LEU A 97 -7.98 20.58 5.55
C LEU A 97 -8.89 21.24 4.52
N ASP A 98 -9.08 22.56 4.60
CA ASP A 98 -9.93 23.29 3.66
C ASP A 98 -9.34 23.35 2.24
N ASP A 99 -8.02 23.45 2.11
CA ASP A 99 -7.35 23.46 0.80
C ASP A 99 -7.54 22.10 0.12
N VAL A 100 -7.32 21.01 0.88
CA VAL A 100 -7.51 19.64 0.38
C VAL A 100 -8.96 19.37 0.02
N ARG A 101 -9.91 19.78 0.87
CA ARG A 101 -11.36 19.61 0.68
C ARG A 101 -11.87 20.31 -0.58
N ASN A 102 -11.37 21.51 -0.86
CA ASN A 102 -11.90 22.38 -1.91
C ASN A 102 -11.15 22.28 -3.24
N ALA A 103 -9.97 21.68 -3.28
CA ALA A 103 -9.17 21.54 -4.49
C ALA A 103 -9.88 20.74 -5.60
N ASP A 104 -9.89 21.31 -6.81
CA ASP A 104 -10.30 20.64 -8.04
C ASP A 104 -9.36 21.04 -9.21
N PRO A 105 -8.54 20.13 -9.76
CA PRO A 105 -8.43 18.69 -9.45
C PRO A 105 -7.93 18.40 -8.02
N PRO A 106 -8.00 17.14 -7.53
CA PRO A 106 -7.52 16.78 -6.20
C PRO A 106 -6.09 17.28 -5.95
N MET A 107 -5.86 17.90 -4.79
CA MET A 107 -4.53 18.35 -4.38
C MET A 107 -3.59 17.16 -4.17
N GLU A 108 -2.36 17.23 -4.69
CA GLU A 108 -1.33 16.22 -4.41
C GLU A 108 -0.82 16.39 -2.97
N VAL A 109 -1.46 15.69 -2.03
CA VAL A 109 -1.06 15.62 -0.61
C VAL A 109 -0.28 14.35 -0.29
N PHE A 110 -0.33 13.39 -1.20
CA PHE A 110 0.34 12.10 -1.10
C PHE A 110 0.91 11.70 -2.46
N ARG A 111 2.10 11.11 -2.43
CA ARG A 111 2.64 10.32 -3.55
C ARG A 111 3.59 9.23 -3.05
N LEU A 112 3.72 8.17 -3.83
CA LEU A 112 4.78 7.18 -3.61
C LEU A 112 6.14 7.79 -3.97
N ALA A 113 7.16 7.49 -3.17
CA ALA A 113 8.54 7.93 -3.41
C ALA A 113 9.08 7.38 -4.75
N SER A 114 8.56 6.24 -5.20
CA SER A 114 8.85 5.68 -6.52
C SER A 114 8.29 6.52 -7.69
N GLY A 115 7.44 7.51 -7.44
CA GLY A 115 6.73 8.31 -8.44
C GLY A 115 5.59 7.56 -9.14
N ARG A 116 5.35 6.29 -8.79
CA ARG A 116 4.25 5.50 -9.34
C ARG A 116 2.91 5.98 -8.78
N ARG A 117 1.85 5.79 -9.58
CA ARG A 117 0.46 6.02 -9.19
C ARG A 117 -0.27 4.69 -9.21
N ILE A 118 -0.14 3.93 -8.14
CA ILE A 118 -0.74 2.60 -7.99
C ILE A 118 -1.39 2.49 -6.62
N SER A 119 -2.60 1.94 -6.58
CA SER A 119 -3.44 1.79 -5.39
C SER A 119 -4.50 0.73 -5.69
N TYR A 120 -4.92 -0.06 -4.70
CA TYR A 120 -6.04 -0.99 -4.88
C TYR A 120 -7.39 -0.31 -4.66
N ASN A 121 -7.47 0.68 -3.78
CA ASN A 121 -8.74 1.32 -3.40
C ASN A 121 -9.06 2.61 -4.17
N GLY A 122 -8.16 3.03 -5.09
CA GLY A 122 -8.29 4.25 -5.87
C GLY A 122 -7.29 5.33 -5.47
N ASP A 123 -7.29 6.47 -6.16
CA ASP A 123 -6.33 7.55 -5.91
C ASP A 123 -6.43 8.07 -4.46
N PRO A 124 -5.38 7.93 -3.63
CA PRO A 124 -5.37 8.41 -2.25
C PRO A 124 -5.78 9.87 -2.10
N ASN A 125 -5.33 10.75 -3.01
CA ASN A 125 -5.63 12.18 -2.94
C ASN A 125 -7.12 12.44 -3.13
N LEU A 126 -7.76 11.66 -4.02
CA LEU A 126 -9.20 11.70 -4.23
C LEU A 126 -9.95 11.16 -3.01
N LEU A 127 -9.51 10.03 -2.45
CA LEU A 127 -10.16 9.40 -1.29
C LEU A 127 -10.13 10.31 -0.06
N ILE A 128 -8.97 10.92 0.23
CA ILE A 128 -8.82 11.87 1.34
C ILE A 128 -9.72 13.10 1.13
N ARG A 129 -9.73 13.68 -0.09
CA ARG A 129 -10.62 14.81 -0.42
C ARG A 129 -12.09 14.45 -0.24
N GLU A 130 -12.51 13.28 -0.71
CA GLU A 130 -13.90 12.85 -0.65
C GLU A 130 -14.35 12.59 0.79
N TYR A 131 -13.47 12.01 1.62
CA TYR A 131 -13.69 11.90 3.05
C TYR A 131 -13.90 13.28 3.69
N LEU A 132 -13.04 14.26 3.38
CA LEU A 132 -13.19 15.62 3.92
C LEU A 132 -14.48 16.33 3.47
N ARG A 133 -14.99 16.01 2.27
CA ARG A 133 -16.24 16.57 1.74
C ARG A 133 -17.49 15.94 2.34
N THR A 134 -17.48 14.62 2.51
CA THR A 134 -18.70 13.86 2.83
C THR A 134 -18.74 13.34 4.26
N GLY A 135 -17.59 13.28 4.92
CA GLY A 135 -17.41 12.58 6.20
C GLY A 135 -17.53 11.05 6.09
N LYS A 136 -17.72 10.49 4.89
CA LYS A 136 -17.84 9.05 4.67
C LYS A 136 -16.44 8.44 4.56
N ASP A 137 -16.12 7.57 5.50
CA ASP A 137 -14.88 6.79 5.50
C ASP A 137 -14.97 5.71 4.41
N PRO A 138 -14.15 5.77 3.34
CA PRO A 138 -14.20 4.79 2.24
C PRO A 138 -13.73 3.40 2.67
N PHE A 139 -13.07 3.28 3.82
CA PHE A 139 -12.52 2.02 4.34
C PHE A 139 -13.38 1.39 5.43
N ARG A 140 -14.44 2.07 5.86
CA ARG A 140 -15.38 1.53 6.85
C ARG A 140 -16.29 0.49 6.21
N VAL A 141 -16.02 -0.78 6.53
CA VAL A 141 -16.99 -1.85 6.34
C VAL A 141 -17.98 -1.76 7.49
N ASP A 142 -19.17 -1.21 7.25
CA ASP A 142 -20.24 -1.27 8.26
C ASP A 142 -20.52 -2.75 8.60
N PRO A 143 -20.61 -3.13 9.88
CA PRO A 143 -20.92 -4.50 10.23
C PRO A 143 -22.28 -4.88 9.63
N PRO A 144 -22.46 -6.13 9.17
CA PRO A 144 -23.74 -6.58 8.66
C PRO A 144 -24.82 -6.31 9.71
N ILE A 145 -25.92 -5.68 9.29
CA ILE A 145 -27.08 -5.41 10.13
C ILE A 145 -27.48 -6.74 10.75
N LYS A 146 -27.24 -6.92 12.06
CA LYS A 146 -27.81 -8.04 12.80
C LYS A 146 -29.31 -7.80 12.80
N HIS A 147 -30.06 -8.49 11.94
CA HIS A 147 -31.50 -8.64 12.11
C HIS A 147 -31.69 -9.28 13.48
N GLY A 148 -32.18 -8.48 14.43
CA GLY A 148 -32.38 -8.90 15.80
C GLY A 148 -33.54 -9.88 15.93
N GLY A 149 -33.34 -10.86 16.81
CA GLY A 149 -34.35 -11.47 17.69
C GLY A 149 -35.46 -12.26 17.03
#